data_AF-A0A1V5D2R6-F1
#
_entry.id   AF-A0A1V5D2R6-F1
#
_cell.length_a   1.000
_cell.length_b   1.000
_cell.length_c   1.000
_cell.angle_alpha   90.00
_cell.angle_beta   90.00
_cell.angle_gamma   90.00
#
_symmetry.space_group_name_H-M   'P 1'
#
loop_
_entity.id
_entity.type
_entity.pdbx_description
1 polymer ?
#
loop_
_entity_poly.entity_id
_entity_poly.type
_entity_poly.pdbx_seq_one_letter_code
_entity_poly.pdbx_strand_id
1 'polypeptide(L)'
;MKKLHQKRLPDKVNNMKSQYPLPDHYHILAEELGPLTVMLREVLQYYPSPEGKPLEDISGLIDEMNHVLKQNIEGLVTATHNLTAEVLAKEYVPRETIRQAVAQIEEPLLNMIGCYHDFWKRPFPAGLEEGQMLFTDILKKPVEEYLGQLEMILFTINNPGEASDKYGIDRIELRTVFHIEDAVNAFHRWLKKTHRSGKKTVRKGLWILLFALSAGFTVAFLSTIKPGKTDNS
;
A
#
# COMPACT_ATOMS: atom_id res chain seq x y z
N MET A 1 28.64 -24.31 -59.90
CA MET A 1 28.68 -23.09 -59.08
C MET A 1 27.45 -22.24 -59.35
N LYS A 2 26.45 -22.22 -58.45
CA LYS A 2 25.40 -21.20 -58.39
C LYS A 2 24.60 -21.32 -57.07
N LYS A 3 24.98 -20.43 -56.14
CA LYS A 3 24.27 -19.77 -55.02
C LYS A 3 23.25 -20.58 -54.18
N LEU A 4 23.65 -20.83 -52.93
CA LEU A 4 22.77 -21.05 -51.78
C LEU A 4 21.71 -19.95 -51.68
N HIS A 5 20.44 -20.34 -51.59
CA HIS A 5 19.36 -19.48 -51.10
C HIS A 5 19.28 -19.59 -49.58
N GLN A 6 20.00 -18.70 -48.89
CA GLN A 6 19.83 -18.45 -47.48
C GLN A 6 18.60 -17.54 -47.32
N LYS A 7 17.46 -18.16 -47.06
CA LYS A 7 16.18 -17.48 -46.78
C LYS A 7 16.32 -16.80 -45.41
N ARG A 8 16.58 -15.49 -45.40
CA ARG A 8 16.52 -14.67 -44.18
C ARG A 8 15.10 -14.75 -43.62
N LEU A 9 14.99 -15.22 -42.37
CA LEU A 9 13.78 -15.06 -41.56
C LEU A 9 13.53 -13.55 -41.38
N PRO A 10 12.30 -13.05 -41.56
CA PRO A 10 12.00 -11.68 -41.18
C PRO A 10 11.95 -11.60 -39.66
N ASP A 11 12.79 -10.72 -39.11
CA ASP A 11 12.72 -10.21 -37.74
C ASP A 11 11.30 -9.66 -37.50
N LYS A 12 10.43 -10.47 -36.89
CA LYS A 12 9.19 -9.97 -36.28
C LYS A 12 9.52 -9.42 -34.91
N VAL A 13 10.25 -8.30 -34.89
CA VAL A 13 10.21 -7.34 -33.79
C VAL A 13 8.98 -6.46 -34.02
N ASN A 14 7.80 -6.99 -33.68
CA ASN A 14 6.63 -6.16 -33.39
C ASN A 14 6.67 -5.96 -31.87
N ASN A 15 7.32 -4.96 -31.28
CA ASN A 15 7.04 -3.53 -31.40
C ASN A 15 5.53 -3.20 -31.50
N MET A 16 4.70 -3.91 -30.75
CA MET A 16 3.44 -3.35 -30.28
C MET A 16 3.76 -2.49 -29.04
N LYS A 17 4.36 -1.32 -29.26
CA LYS A 17 4.23 -0.23 -28.30
C LYS A 17 2.74 0.05 -28.19
N SER A 18 2.15 -0.24 -27.04
CA SER A 18 0.76 0.12 -26.70
C SER A 18 0.56 1.63 -26.94
N GLN A 19 -0.01 1.98 -28.10
CA GLN A 19 -0.22 3.35 -28.56
C GLN A 19 -1.63 3.82 -28.19
N TYR A 20 -1.91 3.89 -26.89
CA TYR A 20 -2.94 4.79 -26.40
C TYR A 20 -2.28 5.70 -25.36
N PRO A 21 -2.12 7.00 -25.64
CA PRO A 21 -1.61 7.93 -24.64
C PRO A 21 -2.57 7.89 -23.43
N LEU A 22 -2.01 7.80 -22.23
CA LEU A 22 -2.79 7.87 -21.00
C LEU A 22 -3.50 9.23 -20.94
N PRO A 23 -4.72 9.32 -20.40
CA PRO A 23 -5.39 10.60 -20.22
C PRO A 23 -4.57 11.56 -19.35
N ASP A 24 -4.58 12.86 -19.67
CA ASP A 24 -3.73 13.88 -19.01
C ASP A 24 -3.84 13.89 -17.48
N HIS A 25 -5.03 13.60 -16.94
CA HIS A 25 -5.27 13.58 -15.50
C HIS A 25 -4.47 12.49 -14.77
N TYR A 26 -4.02 11.43 -15.45
CA TYR A 26 -3.10 10.44 -14.86
C TYR A 26 -1.72 11.04 -14.62
N HIS A 27 -1.21 11.89 -15.52
CA HIS A 27 0.06 12.57 -15.31
C HIS A 27 -0.02 13.55 -14.14
N ILE A 28 -1.14 14.27 -14.00
CA ILE A 28 -1.39 15.13 -12.83
C ILE A 28 -1.44 14.28 -11.56
N LEU A 29 -2.13 13.13 -11.58
CA LEU A 29 -2.15 12.21 -10.45
C LEU A 29 -0.73 11.76 -10.06
N ALA A 30 0.13 11.47 -11.03
CA ALA A 30 1.51 11.11 -10.77
C ALA A 30 2.33 12.26 -10.17
N GLU A 31 2.11 13.51 -10.62
CA GLU A 31 2.72 14.71 -10.02
C GLU A 31 2.31 14.88 -8.55
N GLU A 32 1.05 14.66 -8.20
CA GLU A 32 0.56 14.83 -6.82
C GLU A 32 0.96 13.63 -5.92
N LEU A 33 0.98 12.41 -6.43
CA LEU A 33 1.41 11.21 -5.68
C LEU A 33 2.94 11.14 -5.48
N GLY A 34 3.72 11.70 -6.40
CA GLY A 34 5.18 11.64 -6.37
C GLY A 34 5.78 12.08 -5.03
N PRO A 35 5.52 13.31 -4.55
CA PRO A 35 6.01 13.81 -3.26
C PRO A 35 5.62 12.92 -2.08
N LEU A 36 4.36 12.44 -2.06
CA LEU A 36 3.88 11.54 -1.00
C LEU A 36 4.71 10.25 -0.95
N THR A 37 4.94 9.58 -2.08
CA THR A 37 5.72 8.34 -2.11
C THR A 37 7.17 8.52 -1.67
N VAL A 38 7.79 9.65 -2.02
CA VAL A 38 9.16 9.98 -1.58
C VAL A 38 9.19 10.13 -0.06
N MET A 39 8.28 10.93 0.50
CA MET A 39 8.19 11.12 1.95
C MET A 39 7.95 9.80 2.70
N LEU A 40 6.99 8.99 2.25
CA LEU A 40 6.72 7.69 2.88
C LEU A 40 7.96 6.79 2.87
N ARG A 41 8.69 6.74 1.75
CA ARG A 41 9.91 5.93 1.63
C ARG A 41 11.00 6.41 2.59
N GLU A 42 11.22 7.71 2.68
CA GLU A 42 12.22 8.30 3.58
C GLU A 42 11.88 8.01 5.04
N VAL A 43 10.62 8.20 5.43
CA VAL A 43 10.18 7.98 6.81
C VAL A 43 10.28 6.51 7.21
N LEU A 44 9.87 5.58 6.34
CA LEU A 44 9.92 4.14 6.63
C LEU A 44 11.35 3.56 6.72
N GLN A 45 12.36 4.30 6.28
CA GLN A 45 13.78 3.92 6.42
C GLN A 45 14.37 4.31 7.78
N TYR A 46 13.68 5.15 8.55
CA TYR A 46 14.19 5.67 9.81
C TYR A 46 13.50 5.04 11.01
N TYR A 47 14.31 4.73 12.02
CA TYR A 47 13.85 4.35 13.36
C TYR A 47 14.28 5.47 14.32
N PRO A 48 13.35 6.23 14.93
CA PRO A 48 13.74 7.27 15.87
C PRO A 48 14.47 6.69 17.09
N SER A 49 15.29 7.49 17.76
CA SER A 49 15.88 7.08 19.04
C SER A 49 14.76 6.88 20.08
N PRO A 50 14.75 5.76 20.85
CA PRO A 50 13.75 5.51 21.89
C PRO A 50 14.05 6.34 23.15
N GLU A 51 13.76 7.64 23.09
CA GLU A 51 14.05 8.61 24.16
C GLU A 51 12.84 8.95 25.05
N GLY A 52 11.67 8.41 24.72
CA GLY A 52 10.42 8.66 25.42
C GLY A 52 10.27 7.87 26.73
N LYS A 53 9.15 8.12 27.41
CA LYS A 53 8.81 7.38 28.64
C LYS A 53 8.57 5.90 28.31
N PRO A 54 9.16 4.96 29.08
CA PRO A 54 8.91 3.54 28.88
C PRO A 54 7.43 3.19 28.97
N LEU A 55 7.04 2.16 28.23
CA LEU A 55 5.69 1.62 28.30
C LEU A 55 5.45 0.89 29.62
N GLU A 56 4.40 1.28 30.35
CA GLU A 56 4.01 0.67 31.61
C GLU A 56 3.07 -0.53 31.42
N ASP A 57 2.23 -0.52 30.38
CA ASP A 57 1.26 -1.57 30.09
C ASP A 57 1.16 -1.88 28.58
N ILE A 58 1.42 -3.15 28.23
CA ILE A 58 1.31 -3.67 26.87
C ILE A 58 -0.16 -3.79 26.44
N SER A 59 -1.10 -3.96 27.38
CA SER A 59 -2.52 -4.11 27.03
C SER A 59 -3.13 -2.81 26.52
N GLY A 60 -2.92 -1.69 27.22
CA GLY A 60 -3.32 -0.37 26.74
C GLY A 60 -2.65 0.02 25.41
N LEU A 61 -1.40 -0.40 25.20
CA LEU A 61 -0.69 -0.22 23.94
C LEU A 61 -1.38 -0.93 22.75
N ILE A 62 -1.83 -2.17 22.97
CA ILE A 62 -2.55 -2.95 21.95
C ILE A 62 -3.89 -2.29 21.61
N ASP A 63 -4.59 -1.75 22.60
CA ASP A 63 -5.85 -1.04 22.39
C ASP A 63 -5.64 0.28 21.61
N GLU A 64 -4.58 1.03 21.93
CA GLU A 64 -4.18 2.24 21.20
C GLU A 64 -3.85 1.92 19.73
N MET A 65 -3.06 0.86 19.48
CA MET A 65 -2.75 0.39 18.13
C MET A 65 -3.99 -0.08 17.37
N ASN A 66 -4.88 -0.82 18.04
CA ASN A 66 -6.15 -1.27 17.43
C ASN A 66 -6.97 -0.08 16.93
N HIS A 67 -7.06 0.98 17.73
CA HIS A 67 -7.78 2.17 17.36
C HIS A 67 -7.15 2.87 16.15
N VAL A 68 -5.82 3.05 16.18
CA VAL A 68 -5.05 3.67 15.09
C VAL A 68 -5.21 2.88 13.79
N LEU A 69 -4.98 1.57 13.81
CA LEU A 69 -5.06 0.72 12.62
C LEU A 69 -6.47 0.72 12.05
N LYS A 70 -7.49 0.52 12.90
CA LYS A 70 -8.88 0.48 12.45
C LYS A 70 -9.27 1.77 11.74
N GLN A 71 -9.09 2.92 12.40
CA GLN A 71 -9.52 4.21 11.86
C GLN A 71 -8.78 4.54 10.56
N ASN A 72 -7.46 4.35 10.52
CA ASN A 72 -6.68 4.73 9.35
C ASN A 72 -6.84 3.75 8.19
N ILE A 73 -7.10 2.46 8.44
CA ILE A 73 -7.37 1.49 7.37
C ILE A 73 -8.77 1.70 6.80
N GLU A 74 -9.78 1.97 7.63
CA GLU A 74 -11.10 2.39 7.13
C GLU A 74 -11.00 3.68 6.30
N GLY A 75 -10.19 4.64 6.75
CA GLY A 75 -9.88 5.86 6.00
C GLY A 75 -9.21 5.58 4.66
N LEU A 76 -8.18 4.73 4.63
CA LEU A 76 -7.48 4.32 3.41
C LEU A 76 -8.39 3.58 2.43
N VAL A 77 -9.25 2.68 2.92
CA VAL A 77 -10.23 1.97 2.07
C VAL A 77 -11.15 2.98 1.39
N THR A 78 -11.66 3.94 2.15
CA THR A 78 -12.53 5.01 1.63
C THR A 78 -11.79 5.88 0.62
N ALA A 79 -10.58 6.34 0.94
CA ALA A 79 -9.77 7.18 0.07
C ALA A 79 -9.38 6.45 -1.23
N THR A 80 -9.07 5.15 -1.16
CA THR A 80 -8.79 4.31 -2.31
C THR A 80 -10.02 4.16 -3.22
N HIS A 81 -11.19 3.95 -2.60
CA HIS A 81 -12.45 3.89 -3.33
C HIS A 81 -12.73 5.20 -4.07
N ASN A 82 -12.57 6.34 -3.39
CA ASN A 82 -12.76 7.66 -3.97
C ASN A 82 -11.76 7.92 -5.10
N LEU A 83 -10.47 7.64 -4.91
CA LEU A 83 -9.47 7.76 -5.96
C LEU A 83 -9.84 6.93 -7.19
N THR A 84 -10.33 5.71 -6.98
CA THR A 84 -10.76 4.84 -8.08
C THR A 84 -11.98 5.40 -8.79
N ALA A 85 -13.03 5.76 -8.04
CA ALA A 85 -14.33 6.16 -8.58
C ALA A 85 -14.33 7.57 -9.19
N GLU A 86 -13.59 8.51 -8.58
CA GLU A 86 -13.60 9.93 -8.93
C GLU A 86 -12.43 10.33 -9.82
N VAL A 87 -11.33 9.59 -9.81
CA VAL A 87 -10.16 9.86 -10.65
C VAL A 87 -9.98 8.78 -11.72
N LEU A 88 -9.62 7.56 -11.33
CA LEU A 88 -9.18 6.52 -12.27
C LEU A 88 -10.29 6.02 -13.22
N ALA A 89 -11.56 6.13 -12.84
CA ALA A 89 -12.70 5.69 -13.64
C ALA A 89 -13.22 6.72 -14.64
N LYS A 90 -12.73 7.96 -14.57
CA LYS A 90 -13.28 9.10 -15.31
C LYS A 90 -12.45 9.38 -16.55
N GLU A 91 -13.12 9.88 -17.59
CA GLU A 91 -12.44 10.30 -18.83
C GLU A 91 -11.68 11.62 -18.62
N TYR A 92 -12.27 12.52 -17.83
CA TYR A 92 -11.71 13.82 -17.50
C TYR A 92 -11.91 14.14 -16.01
N VAL A 93 -10.87 14.67 -15.38
CA VAL A 93 -10.86 15.01 -13.96
C VAL A 93 -10.11 16.33 -13.76
N PRO A 94 -10.71 17.34 -13.11
CA PRO A 94 -10.01 18.57 -12.76
C PRO A 94 -8.86 18.30 -11.79
N ARG A 95 -7.75 19.05 -11.91
CA ARG A 95 -6.58 18.95 -11.01
C ARG A 95 -6.98 19.01 -9.54
N GLU A 96 -7.91 19.90 -9.17
CA GLU A 96 -8.33 20.05 -7.78
C GLU A 96 -8.96 18.78 -7.19
N THR A 97 -9.78 18.06 -7.97
CA THR A 97 -10.34 16.77 -7.56
C THR A 97 -9.25 15.73 -7.31
N ILE A 98 -8.21 15.73 -8.15
CA ILE A 98 -7.05 14.84 -8.01
C ILE A 98 -6.28 15.17 -6.72
N ARG A 99 -6.06 16.46 -6.44
CA ARG A 99 -5.39 16.92 -5.21
C ARG A 99 -6.16 16.49 -3.97
N GLN A 100 -7.48 16.65 -3.98
CA GLN A 100 -8.35 16.23 -2.88
C GLN A 100 -8.31 14.71 -2.67
N ALA A 101 -8.35 13.93 -3.76
CA ALA A 101 -8.24 12.47 -3.68
C ALA A 101 -6.88 12.02 -3.10
N VAL A 102 -5.78 12.67 -3.50
CA VAL A 102 -4.45 12.38 -2.95
C VAL A 102 -4.35 12.79 -1.48
N ALA A 103 -4.90 13.95 -1.09
CA ALA A 103 -4.90 14.39 0.31
C ALA A 103 -5.67 13.43 1.24
N GLN A 104 -6.78 12.85 0.76
CA GLN A 104 -7.54 11.83 1.51
C GLN A 104 -6.74 10.53 1.73
N ILE A 105 -5.79 10.24 0.84
CA ILE A 105 -4.86 9.10 1.01
C ILE A 105 -3.73 9.46 1.97
N GLU A 106 -3.20 10.69 1.85
CA GLU A 106 -2.08 11.18 2.64
C GLU A 106 -2.39 11.17 4.14
N GLU A 107 -3.55 11.70 4.55
CA GLU A 107 -3.93 11.84 5.96
C GLU A 107 -3.81 10.52 6.76
N PRO A 108 -4.46 9.41 6.38
CA PRO A 108 -4.38 8.18 7.15
C PRO A 108 -2.98 7.54 7.13
N LEU A 109 -2.19 7.72 6.06
CA LEU A 109 -0.80 7.25 6.01
C LEU A 109 0.09 8.03 6.98
N LEU A 110 -0.03 9.36 6.98
CA LEU A 110 0.70 10.23 7.89
C LEU A 110 0.34 9.97 9.36
N ASN A 111 -0.93 9.72 9.65
CA ASN A 111 -1.38 9.36 11.00
C ASN A 111 -0.76 8.03 11.46
N MET A 112 -0.78 6.99 10.62
CA MET A 112 -0.14 5.71 10.95
C MET A 112 1.37 5.84 11.17
N ILE A 113 2.04 6.64 10.34
CA ILE A 113 3.47 6.97 10.49
C ILE A 113 3.75 7.72 11.78
N GLY A 114 2.93 8.73 12.10
CA GLY A 114 3.05 9.49 13.34
C GLY A 114 2.96 8.57 14.55
N CYS A 115 1.94 7.70 14.57
CA CYS A 115 1.80 6.69 15.61
C CYS A 115 2.98 5.72 15.65
N TYR A 116 3.45 5.21 14.50
CA TYR A 116 4.64 4.36 14.42
C TYR A 116 5.85 5.01 15.10
N HIS A 117 6.14 6.28 14.80
CA HIS A 117 7.23 7.01 15.44
C HIS A 117 7.01 7.23 16.94
N ASP A 118 5.79 7.58 17.34
CA ASP A 118 5.48 7.85 18.74
C ASP A 118 5.54 6.59 19.59
N PHE A 119 5.13 5.44 19.05
CA PHE A 119 5.32 4.14 19.71
C PHE A 119 6.79 3.74 19.75
N TRP A 120 7.53 3.95 18.68
CA TRP A 120 8.95 3.61 18.65
C TRP A 120 9.76 4.44 19.66
N LYS A 121 9.36 5.70 19.92
CA LYS A 121 9.97 6.53 20.96
C LYS A 121 9.73 6.01 22.37
N ARG A 122 8.74 5.16 22.62
CA ARG A 122 8.38 4.65 23.95
C ARG A 122 9.04 3.28 24.15
N PRO A 123 10.22 3.19 24.79
CA PRO A 123 10.94 1.92 24.90
C PRO A 123 10.13 0.89 25.69
N PHE A 124 10.23 -0.37 25.26
CA PHE A 124 9.72 -1.48 26.06
C PHE A 124 10.61 -1.67 27.31
N PRO A 125 10.06 -2.21 28.42
CA PRO A 125 10.86 -2.50 29.62
C PRO A 125 12.04 -3.43 29.32
N ALA A 126 13.10 -3.32 30.13
CA ALA A 126 14.28 -4.16 30.00
C ALA A 126 13.92 -5.67 30.01
N GLY A 127 14.47 -6.44 29.09
CA GLY A 127 14.13 -7.85 28.85
C GLY A 127 12.91 -8.08 27.93
N LEU A 128 12.26 -7.02 27.44
CA LEU A 128 11.12 -7.07 26.51
C LEU A 128 11.38 -6.33 25.19
N GLU A 129 12.63 -5.97 24.89
CA GLU A 129 13.04 -5.10 23.77
C GLU A 129 12.67 -5.70 22.41
N GLU A 130 12.73 -7.03 22.26
CA GLU A 130 12.32 -7.73 21.04
C GLU A 130 10.84 -7.44 20.68
N GLY A 131 10.00 -7.23 21.69
CA GLY A 131 8.59 -6.91 21.50
C GLY A 131 8.36 -5.57 20.82
N GLN A 132 9.28 -4.61 20.98
CA GLN A 132 9.16 -3.28 20.40
C GLN A 132 9.21 -3.36 18.87
N MET A 133 10.22 -4.05 18.31
CA MET A 133 10.33 -4.23 16.86
C MET A 133 9.09 -4.95 16.29
N LEU A 134 8.70 -6.05 16.93
CA LEU A 134 7.55 -6.86 16.49
C LEU A 134 6.24 -6.07 16.53
N PHE A 135 6.06 -5.20 17.53
CA PHE A 135 4.90 -4.34 17.65
C PHE A 135 4.88 -3.27 16.56
N THR A 136 5.99 -2.58 16.35
CA THR A 136 6.06 -1.51 15.35
C THR A 136 5.98 -2.03 13.92
N ASP A 137 6.42 -3.26 13.65
CA ASP A 137 6.24 -3.91 12.35
C ASP A 137 4.75 -4.05 11.98
N ILE A 138 3.86 -4.24 12.96
CA ILE A 138 2.40 -4.30 12.71
C ILE A 138 1.88 -2.97 12.15
N LEU A 139 2.40 -1.84 12.64
CA LEU A 139 2.03 -0.50 12.19
C LEU A 139 2.72 -0.12 10.87
N LYS A 140 3.95 -0.58 10.68
CA LYS A 140 4.75 -0.32 9.49
C LYS A 140 4.17 -1.01 8.26
N LYS A 141 3.73 -2.26 8.42
CA LYS A 141 3.36 -3.15 7.31
C LYS A 141 2.24 -2.60 6.40
N PRO A 142 1.11 -2.07 6.91
CA PRO A 142 0.09 -1.45 6.07
C PRO A 142 0.63 -0.29 5.23
N VAL A 143 1.49 0.54 5.81
CA VAL A 143 2.08 1.69 5.12
C VAL A 143 3.04 1.24 4.03
N GLU A 144 3.88 0.23 4.28
CA GLU A 144 4.77 -0.37 3.27
C GLU A 144 3.99 -0.97 2.09
N GLU A 145 2.93 -1.72 2.38
CA GLU A 145 2.11 -2.34 1.35
C GLU A 145 1.34 -1.31 0.53
N TYR A 146 0.82 -0.26 1.16
CA TYR A 146 0.16 0.82 0.45
C TYR A 146 1.15 1.66 -0.38
N LEU A 147 2.34 1.94 0.16
CA LEU A 147 3.42 2.58 -0.60
C LEU A 147 3.77 1.79 -1.86
N GLY A 148 3.90 0.46 -1.76
CA GLY A 148 4.16 -0.40 -2.92
C GLY A 148 3.08 -0.27 -4.00
N GLN A 149 1.82 -0.06 -3.61
CA GLN A 149 0.73 0.20 -4.56
C GLN A 149 0.85 1.57 -5.23
N LEU A 150 1.15 2.63 -4.46
CA LEU A 150 1.37 3.96 -5.02
C LEU A 150 2.58 3.96 -5.98
N GLU A 151 3.66 3.26 -5.64
CA GLU A 151 4.82 3.10 -6.50
C GLU A 151 4.47 2.34 -7.80
N MET A 152 3.61 1.32 -7.72
CA MET A 152 3.10 0.62 -8.89
C MET A 152 2.25 1.54 -9.79
N ILE A 153 1.41 2.40 -9.21
CA ILE A 153 0.65 3.42 -9.95
C ILE A 153 1.61 4.34 -10.70
N LEU A 154 2.56 4.94 -9.98
CA LEU A 154 3.55 5.85 -10.57
C LEU A 154 4.35 5.17 -11.68
N PHE A 155 4.76 3.91 -11.47
CA PHE A 155 5.46 3.14 -12.48
C PHE A 155 4.59 2.92 -13.72
N THR A 156 3.32 2.57 -13.53
CA THR A 156 2.38 2.31 -14.63
C THR A 156 2.10 3.57 -15.46
N ILE A 157 1.99 4.73 -14.82
CA ILE A 157 1.76 6.01 -15.51
C ILE A 157 3.01 6.45 -16.28
N ASN A 158 4.18 6.31 -15.67
CA ASN A 158 5.43 6.77 -16.27
C ASN A 158 6.01 5.80 -17.30
N ASN A 159 5.73 4.49 -17.18
CA ASN A 159 6.29 3.42 -18.02
C ASN A 159 5.21 2.42 -18.46
N PRO A 160 4.15 2.84 -19.17
CA PRO A 160 3.00 1.97 -19.47
C PRO A 160 3.34 0.72 -20.28
N GLY A 161 4.36 0.78 -21.15
CA GLY A 161 4.83 -0.39 -21.90
C GLY A 161 5.51 -1.44 -21.03
N GLU A 162 6.34 -1.02 -20.08
CA GLU A 162 7.06 -1.92 -19.17
C GLU A 162 6.17 -2.45 -18.04
N ALA A 163 5.12 -1.70 -17.68
CA ALA A 163 4.19 -2.10 -16.64
C ALA A 163 3.39 -3.36 -16.99
N SER A 164 2.96 -3.49 -18.25
CA SER A 164 2.29 -4.70 -18.75
C SER A 164 3.21 -5.92 -18.64
N ASP A 165 4.49 -5.78 -19.02
CA ASP A 165 5.48 -6.86 -18.93
C ASP A 165 5.83 -7.24 -17.47
N LYS A 166 6.00 -6.24 -16.60
CA LYS A 166 6.48 -6.43 -15.22
C LYS A 166 5.40 -6.94 -14.28
N TYR A 167 4.19 -6.39 -14.39
CA TYR A 167 3.10 -6.70 -13.47
C TYR A 167 2.05 -7.62 -14.10
N GLY A 168 2.07 -7.83 -15.42
CA GLY A 168 1.01 -8.57 -16.12
C GLY A 168 -0.33 -7.83 -16.08
N ILE A 169 -0.28 -6.51 -15.92
CA ILE A 169 -1.42 -5.66 -15.62
C ILE A 169 -1.57 -4.62 -16.73
N ASP A 170 -2.69 -4.67 -17.44
CA ASP A 170 -3.06 -3.66 -18.45
C ASP A 170 -3.85 -2.48 -17.84
N ARG A 171 -4.09 -2.50 -16.51
CA ARG A 171 -4.97 -1.56 -15.80
C ARG A 171 -4.50 -1.27 -14.38
N ILE A 172 -4.47 0.00 -13.99
CA ILE A 172 -4.15 0.37 -12.62
C ILE A 172 -5.20 -0.22 -11.64
N GLU A 173 -4.77 -1.16 -10.80
CA GLU A 173 -5.58 -1.79 -9.74
C GLU A 173 -5.04 -1.36 -8.37
N LEU A 174 -5.91 -0.86 -7.50
CA LEU A 174 -5.59 -0.60 -6.11
C LEU A 174 -6.23 -1.68 -5.24
N ARG A 175 -5.43 -2.31 -4.38
CA ARG A 175 -5.85 -3.38 -3.49
C ARG A 175 -5.75 -2.93 -2.04
N THR A 176 -6.87 -2.75 -1.38
CA THR A 176 -6.91 -2.45 0.05
C THR A 176 -6.88 -3.72 0.90
N VAL A 177 -5.98 -4.66 0.56
CA VAL A 177 -5.76 -5.89 1.32
C VAL A 177 -4.39 -5.78 1.96
N PHE A 178 -4.36 -5.81 3.28
CA PHE A 178 -3.14 -5.67 4.06
C PHE A 178 -2.73 -6.99 4.69
N HIS A 179 -1.57 -7.53 4.33
CA HIS A 179 -1.06 -8.82 4.78
C HIS A 179 -0.26 -8.69 6.08
N ILE A 180 -0.95 -8.32 7.16
CA ILE A 180 -0.29 -8.09 8.45
C ILE A 180 -0.36 -9.28 9.40
N GLU A 181 -1.03 -10.36 9.02
CA GLU A 181 -1.28 -11.51 9.90
C GLU A 181 0.02 -12.11 10.41
N ASP A 182 1.07 -12.15 9.58
CA ASP A 182 2.37 -12.69 9.98
C ASP A 182 3.06 -11.82 11.04
N ALA A 183 3.00 -10.49 10.91
CA ALA A 183 3.52 -9.56 11.91
C ALA A 183 2.76 -9.69 13.24
N VAL A 184 1.43 -9.75 13.17
CA VAL A 184 0.56 -9.95 14.33
C VAL A 184 0.83 -11.30 14.99
N ASN A 185 0.99 -12.36 14.21
CA ASN A 185 1.29 -13.70 14.71
C ASN A 185 2.69 -13.77 15.33
N ALA A 186 3.68 -13.06 14.78
CA ALA A 186 5.02 -12.97 15.36
C ALA A 186 4.97 -12.30 16.74
N PHE A 187 4.29 -11.15 16.85
CA PHE A 187 4.08 -10.46 18.13
C PHE A 187 3.30 -11.33 19.13
N HIS A 188 2.26 -12.03 18.69
CA HIS A 188 1.50 -12.96 19.53
C HIS A 188 2.35 -14.10 20.10
N ARG A 189 3.20 -14.70 19.24
CA ARG A 189 4.10 -15.78 19.64
C ARG A 189 5.12 -15.28 20.66
N TRP A 190 5.65 -14.09 20.46
CA TRP A 190 6.52 -13.43 21.43
C TRP A 190 5.79 -13.21 22.77
N LEU A 191 4.63 -12.55 22.78
CA LEU A 191 3.82 -12.34 23.99
C LEU A 191 3.56 -13.63 24.80
N LYS A 192 3.26 -14.74 24.12
CA LYS A 192 3.05 -16.04 24.78
C LYS A 192 4.29 -16.58 25.49
N LYS A 193 5.49 -16.29 24.97
CA LYS A 193 6.75 -16.71 25.58
C LYS A 193 7.09 -15.84 26.80
N THR A 194 6.86 -14.54 26.72
CA THR A 194 7.30 -13.55 27.72
C THR A 194 6.28 -13.26 28.82
N HIS A 195 4.98 -13.54 28.62
CA HIS A 195 3.94 -13.32 29.63
C HIS A 195 3.22 -14.63 30.02
N ARG A 196 3.64 -15.24 31.14
CA ARG A 196 3.00 -16.47 31.66
C ARG A 196 1.65 -16.22 32.37
N SER A 197 1.31 -15.00 32.82
CA SER A 197 0.12 -14.73 33.68
C SER A 197 -0.96 -13.76 33.15
N GLY A 198 -0.75 -12.98 32.08
CA GLY A 198 -1.72 -11.99 31.56
C GLY A 198 -2.65 -12.45 30.41
N LYS A 199 -3.00 -13.75 30.36
CA LYS A 199 -3.40 -14.45 29.11
C LYS A 199 -4.72 -14.06 28.43
N LYS A 200 -5.66 -13.35 29.07
CA LYS A 200 -7.03 -13.18 28.53
C LYS A 200 -7.26 -11.87 27.78
N THR A 201 -6.78 -10.73 28.27
CA THR A 201 -7.08 -9.39 27.69
C THR A 201 -6.28 -9.14 26.41
N VAL A 202 -4.96 -9.37 26.47
CA VAL A 202 -4.03 -9.25 25.34
C VAL A 202 -4.45 -10.11 24.14
N ARG A 203 -4.94 -11.34 24.41
CA ARG A 203 -5.42 -12.24 23.35
C ARG A 203 -6.66 -11.66 22.65
N LYS A 204 -7.63 -11.11 23.38
CA LYS A 204 -8.85 -10.54 22.78
C LYS A 204 -8.53 -9.32 21.89
N GLY A 205 -7.69 -8.40 22.35
CA GLY A 205 -7.27 -7.24 21.56
C GLY A 205 -6.59 -7.64 20.25
N LEU A 206 -5.76 -8.69 20.27
CA LEU A 206 -5.07 -9.17 19.07
C LEU A 206 -6.00 -9.88 18.06
N TRP A 207 -7.03 -10.59 18.54
CA TRP A 207 -8.05 -11.18 17.66
C TRP A 207 -8.92 -10.11 17.00
N ILE A 208 -9.24 -9.02 17.72
CA ILE A 208 -9.97 -7.88 17.15
C ILE A 208 -9.17 -7.26 16.01
N LEU A 209 -7.84 -7.13 16.19
CA LEU A 209 -6.93 -6.63 15.16
C LEU A 209 -6.98 -7.51 13.90
N LEU A 210 -6.85 -8.84 14.05
CA LEU A 210 -6.96 -9.78 12.91
C LEU A 210 -8.34 -9.71 12.22
N PHE A 211 -9.44 -9.61 12.98
CA PHE A 211 -10.78 -9.58 12.40
C PHE A 211 -11.11 -8.24 11.71
N ALA A 212 -10.75 -7.11 12.31
CA ALA A 212 -10.99 -5.78 11.72
C ALA A 212 -10.30 -5.61 10.36
N LEU A 213 -9.15 -6.24 10.18
CA LEU A 213 -8.31 -6.09 9.02
C LEU A 213 -8.67 -7.08 7.90
N SER A 214 -9.17 -8.25 8.28
CA SER A 214 -9.79 -9.20 7.34
C SER A 214 -11.16 -8.74 6.81
N ALA A 215 -11.81 -7.75 7.41
CA ALA A 215 -13.16 -7.29 7.05
C ALA A 215 -13.18 -6.06 6.11
N GLY A 216 -12.04 -5.41 5.86
CA GLY A 216 -11.90 -4.24 4.97
C GLY A 216 -11.94 -4.57 3.46
N PHE A 217 -12.68 -5.60 3.05
CA PHE A 217 -12.78 -6.06 1.66
C PHE A 217 -13.80 -5.23 0.88
N THR A 218 -13.33 -4.27 0.08
CA THR A 218 -14.06 -3.81 -1.11
C THR A 218 -13.12 -3.83 -2.29
N VAL A 219 -13.24 -4.86 -3.14
CA VAL A 219 -12.45 -4.93 -4.39
C VAL A 219 -13.05 -3.94 -5.37
N ALA A 220 -12.41 -2.79 -5.55
CA ALA A 220 -12.79 -1.80 -6.55
C ALA A 220 -12.35 -2.29 -7.95
N PHE A 221 -13.13 -3.19 -8.54
CA PHE A 221 -12.97 -3.57 -9.95
C PHE A 221 -13.49 -2.46 -10.84
N LEU A 222 -12.63 -1.82 -11.63
CA LEU A 222 -13.07 -1.06 -12.79
C LEU A 222 -12.31 -1.46 -14.04
N SER A 223 -13.07 -2.07 -14.93
CA SER A 223 -12.66 -2.41 -16.27
C SER A 223 -12.72 -1.17 -17.15
N THR A 224 -11.58 -0.56 -17.48
CA THR A 224 -11.52 0.43 -18.54
C THR A 224 -11.42 -0.26 -19.91
N ILE A 225 -12.35 0.16 -20.75
CA ILE A 225 -12.85 -0.43 -21.98
C ILE A 225 -11.77 -0.52 -23.07
N LYS A 226 -11.70 -1.66 -23.76
CA LYS A 226 -11.08 -1.77 -25.08
C LYS A 226 -11.80 -0.81 -26.04
N PRO A 227 -11.13 0.12 -26.75
CA PRO A 227 -11.75 0.77 -27.89
C PRO A 227 -12.11 -0.32 -28.90
N GLY A 228 -13.37 -0.29 -29.33
CA GLY A 228 -13.96 -1.30 -30.19
C GLY A 228 -13.15 -1.52 -31.46
N LYS A 229 -12.91 -2.79 -31.77
CA LYS A 229 -12.79 -3.25 -33.15
C LYS A 229 -14.03 -2.78 -33.91
N THR A 230 -13.87 -1.78 -34.76
CA THR A 230 -14.75 -1.61 -35.91
C THR A 230 -14.01 -2.22 -37.09
N ASP A 231 -14.21 -3.53 -37.26
CA ASP A 231 -14.06 -4.16 -38.56
C ASP A 231 -15.46 -4.50 -39.06
N ASN A 232 -15.67 -4.21 -40.34
CA ASN A 232 -16.77 -4.59 -41.25
C ASN A 232 -17.89 -3.56 -41.44
N SER A 233 -17.70 -2.65 -42.40
CA SER A 233 -18.25 -2.79 -43.77
C SER A 233 -17.64 -1.77 -44.70
#